data_AF-A0A7S0JI27-F1
#
_entry.id   AF-A0A7S0JI27-F1
#
_cell.length_a   1.000
_cell.length_b   1.000
_cell.length_c   1.000
_cell.angle_alpha   90.00
_cell.angle_beta   90.00
_cell.angle_gamma   90.00
#
_symmetry.space_group_name_H-M   'P 1'
#
loop_
_entity.id
_entity.type
_entity.pdbx_description
1 polymer ?
#
loop_
_entity_poly.entity_id
_entity_poly.type
_entity_poly.pdbx_seq_one_letter_code
_entity_poly.pdbx_strand_id
1 'polypeptide(L)'
;MLTRRVGLAAAVAPLRVIRGICSPAPIPRPLHLLLYSYCENAIEARQPFRASHLAACTAAIQRGELLLGGALAEPVDGAILLFTTSKASEAFAQADPYVLNGVVTGWSVRQWSITVSAVKLPAIAPFEAAYEWQRIEPGVTLPPGLDVELPLDGGAQRARIPQRWQLQVWLGDEWGYLRKQVTRETTVAEIRDAAATHAGVPLSRVSLTFGGGGGEPDDDKTVEELRFFSRMHEVDVSIKAQH
;
A
#
# COMPACT_ATOMS: atom_id res chain seq x y z
N MET A 1 54.62 -15.55 22.16
CA MET A 1 54.07 -14.18 22.06
C MET A 1 54.35 -13.64 20.68
N LEU A 2 53.34 -13.55 19.82
CA LEU A 2 53.19 -12.55 18.74
C LEU A 2 51.86 -12.86 18.04
N THR A 3 50.80 -12.11 18.34
CA THR A 3 49.49 -12.26 17.68
C THR A 3 49.24 -11.02 16.83
N ARG A 4 49.43 -11.14 15.52
CA ARG A 4 48.99 -10.13 14.53
C ARG A 4 47.46 -10.16 14.44
N ARG A 5 46.79 -9.07 14.81
CA ARG A 5 45.40 -8.79 14.38
C ARG A 5 45.47 -7.93 13.12
N VAL A 6 45.08 -8.50 11.99
CA VAL A 6 44.81 -7.75 10.75
C VAL A 6 43.34 -7.32 10.83
N GLY A 7 43.11 -6.01 10.98
CA GLY A 7 41.79 -5.42 10.88
C GLY A 7 41.37 -5.36 9.41
N LEU A 8 40.34 -6.13 9.04
CA LEU A 8 39.67 -6.00 7.76
C LEU A 8 38.60 -4.91 7.90
N ALA A 9 38.92 -3.70 7.43
CA ALA A 9 37.92 -2.65 7.25
C ALA A 9 37.05 -3.04 6.04
N ALA A 10 35.82 -3.49 6.29
CA ALA A 10 34.83 -3.71 5.25
C ALA A 10 34.37 -2.35 4.71
N ALA A 11 34.88 -1.98 3.54
CA ALA A 11 34.40 -0.84 2.78
C ALA A 11 32.99 -1.14 2.25
N VAL A 12 31.98 -0.51 2.83
CA VAL A 12 30.61 -0.55 2.30
C VAL A 12 30.51 0.47 1.18
N ALA A 13 30.36 -0.02 -0.06
CA ALA A 13 30.14 0.81 -1.24
C ALA A 13 28.79 1.55 -1.14
N PRO A 14 28.72 2.85 -1.51
CA PRO A 14 27.46 3.57 -1.50
C PRO A 14 26.58 3.08 -2.66
N LEU A 15 25.47 2.41 -2.34
CA LEU A 15 24.41 2.15 -3.30
C LEU A 15 23.87 3.50 -3.81
N ARG A 16 24.06 3.74 -5.10
CA ARG A 16 23.58 4.92 -5.82
C ARG A 16 22.07 4.78 -6.02
N VAL A 17 21.27 5.24 -5.06
CA VAL A 17 19.81 5.40 -5.26
C VAL A 17 19.61 6.65 -6.12
N ILE A 18 19.49 6.43 -7.43
CA ILE A 18 19.07 7.46 -8.37
C ILE A 18 17.60 7.79 -8.02
N ARG A 19 17.34 8.99 -7.50
CA ARG A 19 15.99 9.56 -7.39
C ARG A 19 15.49 9.89 -8.79
N GLY A 20 15.07 8.87 -9.54
CA GLY A 20 14.10 9.06 -10.60
C GLY A 20 12.76 9.31 -9.93
N ILE A 21 12.17 10.49 -10.14
CA ILE A 21 10.74 10.71 -9.91
C ILE A 21 10.03 9.90 -11.01
N CYS A 22 10.06 8.57 -10.90
CA CYS A 22 8.96 7.79 -11.43
C CYS A 22 7.82 8.06 -10.46
N SER A 23 6.92 8.96 -10.86
CA SER A 23 5.52 8.79 -10.46
C SER A 23 5.24 7.30 -10.65
N PRO A 24 4.91 6.52 -9.60
CA PRO A 24 4.63 5.12 -9.81
C PRO A 24 3.49 5.09 -10.81
N ALA A 25 3.77 4.63 -12.05
CA ALA A 25 2.73 4.35 -13.00
C ALA A 25 1.67 3.54 -12.23
N PRO A 26 0.38 3.89 -12.33
CA PRO A 26 -0.65 3.21 -11.55
C PRO A 26 -0.48 1.71 -11.78
N ILE A 27 0.01 1.00 -10.76
CA ILE A 27 0.30 -0.41 -10.87
C ILE A 27 -1.03 -1.05 -11.26
N PRO A 28 -1.09 -1.80 -12.38
CA PRO A 28 -2.35 -2.35 -12.87
C PRO A 28 -3.04 -3.08 -11.73
N ARG A 29 -4.23 -2.61 -11.35
CA ARG A 29 -5.04 -3.25 -10.30
C ARG A 29 -5.34 -4.68 -10.74
N PRO A 30 -4.83 -5.74 -10.06
CA PRO A 30 -5.24 -7.10 -10.39
C PRO A 30 -6.64 -7.31 -9.84
N LEU A 31 -7.65 -6.95 -10.63
CA LEU A 31 -9.02 -7.35 -10.35
C LEU A 31 -9.18 -8.84 -10.67
N HIS A 32 -10.28 -9.44 -10.21
CA HIS A 32 -10.51 -10.87 -10.40
C HIS A 32 -11.88 -11.08 -11.04
N LEU A 33 -11.89 -11.73 -12.18
CA LEU A 33 -13.10 -12.16 -12.87
C LEU A 33 -13.49 -13.53 -12.32
N LEU A 34 -14.67 -13.59 -11.70
CA LEU A 34 -15.37 -14.83 -11.41
C LEU A 34 -16.27 -15.13 -12.61
N LEU A 35 -15.98 -16.24 -13.29
CA LEU A 35 -16.69 -16.72 -14.46
C LEU A 35 -17.55 -17.91 -14.05
N TYR A 36 -18.85 -17.83 -14.30
CA TYR A 36 -19.81 -18.90 -14.07
C TYR A 36 -20.25 -19.52 -15.38
N SER A 37 -20.40 -20.84 -15.37
CA SER A 37 -21.14 -21.62 -16.35
C SER A 37 -22.44 -22.07 -15.72
N TYR A 38 -23.56 -21.83 -16.39
CA TYR A 38 -24.89 -22.23 -15.92
C TYR A 38 -25.33 -23.56 -16.52
N CYS A 39 -26.38 -24.15 -15.93
CA CYS A 39 -27.09 -25.29 -16.50
C CYS A 39 -27.96 -24.89 -17.70
N GLU A 40 -28.36 -25.86 -18.53
CA GLU A 40 -29.17 -25.61 -19.73
C GLU A 40 -30.51 -24.90 -19.44
N ASN A 41 -31.12 -25.17 -18.27
CA ASN A 41 -32.38 -24.56 -17.81
C ASN A 41 -32.17 -23.44 -16.78
N ALA A 42 -31.07 -22.69 -16.86
CA ALA A 42 -30.65 -21.67 -15.90
C ALA A 42 -31.75 -20.66 -15.53
N ILE A 43 -32.60 -20.28 -16.48
CA ILE A 43 -33.65 -19.26 -16.28
C ILE A 43 -34.67 -19.72 -15.23
N GLU A 44 -35.11 -20.98 -15.31
CA GLU A 44 -36.07 -21.57 -14.39
C GLU A 44 -35.37 -21.99 -13.09
N ALA A 45 -34.23 -22.67 -13.21
CA ALA A 45 -33.48 -23.20 -12.06
C ALA A 45 -33.06 -22.10 -11.07
N ARG A 46 -32.77 -20.88 -11.56
CA ARG A 46 -32.32 -19.78 -10.70
C ARG A 46 -33.44 -19.03 -9.97
N GLN A 47 -34.70 -19.15 -10.41
CA GLN A 47 -35.81 -18.35 -9.87
C GLN A 47 -35.93 -18.42 -8.34
N PRO A 48 -35.90 -19.61 -7.69
CA PRO A 48 -36.04 -19.73 -6.24
C PRO A 48 -34.87 -19.09 -5.47
N PHE A 49 -33.68 -19.06 -6.08
CA PHE A 49 -32.43 -18.66 -5.42
C PHE A 49 -32.00 -17.24 -5.76
N ARG A 50 -32.64 -16.61 -6.75
CA ARG A 50 -32.25 -15.30 -7.28
C ARG A 50 -32.23 -14.20 -6.23
N ALA A 51 -33.24 -14.16 -5.36
CA ALA A 51 -33.31 -13.16 -4.30
C ALA A 51 -32.10 -13.29 -3.33
N SER A 52 -31.80 -14.52 -2.90
CA SER A 52 -30.67 -14.80 -2.01
C SER A 52 -29.32 -14.50 -2.66
N HIS A 53 -29.13 -14.87 -3.93
CA HIS A 53 -27.93 -14.54 -4.69
C HIS A 53 -27.74 -13.02 -4.81
N LEU A 54 -28.79 -12.27 -5.15
CA LEU A 54 -28.71 -10.82 -5.25
C LEU A 54 -28.43 -10.15 -3.89
N ALA A 55 -29.00 -10.67 -2.80
CA ALA A 55 -28.68 -10.20 -1.46
C ALA A 55 -27.19 -10.42 -1.11
N ALA A 56 -26.63 -11.58 -1.46
CA ALA A 56 -25.21 -11.86 -1.30
C ALA A 56 -24.34 -10.90 -2.13
N CYS A 57 -24.71 -10.63 -3.39
CA CYS A 57 -24.05 -9.65 -4.25
C CYS A 57 -24.07 -8.25 -3.61
N THR A 58 -25.22 -7.81 -3.11
CA THR A 58 -25.35 -6.50 -2.43
C THR A 58 -24.47 -6.42 -1.19
N ALA A 59 -24.43 -7.47 -0.37
CA ALA A 59 -23.55 -7.51 0.80
C ALA A 59 -22.06 -7.46 0.41
N ALA A 60 -21.66 -8.15 -0.66
CA ALA A 60 -20.29 -8.10 -1.16
C ALA A 60 -19.91 -6.71 -1.72
N ILE A 61 -20.85 -6.02 -2.38
CA ILE A 61 -20.67 -4.62 -2.82
C ILE A 61 -20.48 -3.71 -1.60
N GLN A 62 -21.29 -3.86 -0.55
CA GLN A 62 -21.18 -3.07 0.68
C GLN A 62 -19.84 -3.24 1.40
N ARG A 63 -19.21 -4.42 1.30
CA ARG A 63 -17.86 -4.68 1.81
C ARG A 63 -16.74 -4.16 0.89
N GLY A 64 -17.07 -3.68 -0.32
CA GLY A 64 -16.09 -3.27 -1.33
C GLY A 64 -15.37 -4.45 -2.00
N GLU A 65 -15.92 -5.66 -1.90
CA GLU A 65 -15.34 -6.88 -2.49
C GLU A 65 -15.77 -7.08 -3.94
N LEU A 66 -17.06 -6.90 -4.23
CA LEU A 66 -17.66 -7.02 -5.56
C LEU A 66 -17.86 -5.62 -6.17
N LEU A 67 -17.40 -5.43 -7.41
CA LEU A 67 -17.50 -4.16 -8.12
C LEU A 67 -18.68 -4.11 -9.07
N LEU A 68 -18.88 -5.18 -9.84
CA LEU A 68 -20.00 -5.33 -10.77
C LEU A 68 -20.19 -6.81 -11.11
N GLY A 69 -21.39 -7.19 -11.50
CA GLY A 69 -21.67 -8.56 -11.94
C GLY A 69 -22.92 -8.62 -12.80
N GLY A 70 -22.96 -9.56 -13.73
CA GLY A 70 -24.06 -9.73 -14.66
C GLY A 70 -24.08 -11.11 -15.29
N ALA A 71 -25.29 -11.59 -15.62
CA ALA A 71 -25.45 -12.77 -16.46
C ALA A 71 -25.11 -12.42 -17.91
N LEU A 72 -24.48 -13.36 -18.62
CA LEU A 72 -24.36 -13.30 -20.06
C LEU A 72 -25.75 -13.39 -20.70
N ALA A 73 -25.93 -12.65 -21.79
CA ALA A 73 -27.18 -12.61 -22.53
C ALA A 73 -27.04 -13.44 -23.81
N GLU A 74 -28.10 -14.16 -24.16
CA GLU A 74 -28.29 -14.88 -25.44
C GLU A 74 -27.08 -15.71 -25.91
N PRO A 75 -26.94 -16.96 -25.42
CA PRO A 75 -27.76 -17.63 -24.41
C PRO A 75 -27.45 -17.17 -22.97
N VAL A 76 -28.36 -17.46 -22.03
CA VAL A 76 -28.12 -17.25 -20.58
C VAL A 76 -27.35 -18.44 -20.03
N ASP A 77 -26.12 -18.62 -20.50
CA ASP A 77 -25.26 -19.78 -20.23
C ASP A 77 -24.18 -19.50 -19.17
N GLY A 78 -24.10 -18.28 -18.66
CA GLY A 78 -23.11 -17.94 -17.65
C GLY A 78 -23.29 -16.56 -17.01
N ALA A 79 -22.34 -16.22 -16.16
CA ALA A 79 -22.23 -14.89 -15.57
C ALA A 79 -20.77 -14.49 -15.35
N ILE A 80 -20.56 -13.19 -15.29
CA ILE A 80 -19.27 -12.59 -14.99
C ILE A 80 -19.47 -11.67 -13.78
N LEU A 81 -18.65 -11.86 -12.76
CA LEU A 81 -18.58 -10.99 -11.59
C LEU A 81 -17.14 -10.50 -11.41
N LEU A 82 -16.97 -9.21 -11.13
CA LEU A 82 -15.67 -8.55 -10.99
C LEU A 82 -15.39 -8.22 -9.53
N PHE A 83 -14.40 -8.89 -8.95
CA PHE A 83 -13.98 -8.73 -7.56
C PHE A 83 -12.65 -7.98 -7.44
N THR A 84 -12.43 -7.42 -6.25
CA THR A 84 -11.16 -6.76 -5.90
C THR A 84 -10.04 -7.74 -5.57
N THR A 85 -10.35 -8.98 -5.15
CA THR A 85 -9.37 -10.02 -4.79
C THR A 85 -9.82 -11.43 -5.19
N SER A 86 -8.86 -12.33 -5.44
CA SER A 86 -9.16 -13.76 -5.72
C SER A 86 -9.91 -14.42 -4.58
N LYS A 87 -9.44 -14.17 -3.34
CA LYS A 87 -10.01 -14.76 -2.12
C LYS A 87 -11.47 -14.38 -1.94
N ALA A 88 -11.82 -13.12 -2.18
CA ALA A 88 -13.22 -12.68 -2.11
C ALA A 88 -14.08 -13.35 -3.19
N SER A 89 -13.59 -13.45 -4.44
CA SER A 89 -14.32 -14.15 -5.50
C SER A 89 -14.53 -15.63 -5.23
N GLU A 90 -13.49 -16.33 -4.72
CA GLU A 90 -13.57 -17.76 -4.41
C GLU A 90 -14.51 -18.02 -3.24
N ALA A 91 -14.38 -17.25 -2.15
CA ALA A 91 -15.27 -17.34 -1.00
C ALA A 91 -16.73 -17.05 -1.38
N PHE A 92 -16.95 -16.06 -2.26
CA PHE A 92 -18.28 -15.76 -2.78
C PHE A 92 -18.84 -16.94 -3.57
N ALA A 93 -18.07 -17.49 -4.52
CA ALA A 93 -18.52 -18.62 -5.34
C ALA A 93 -18.87 -19.85 -4.50
N GLN A 94 -18.07 -20.17 -3.48
CA GLN A 94 -18.30 -21.31 -2.59
C GLN A 94 -19.57 -21.17 -1.75
N ALA A 95 -19.99 -19.94 -1.42
CA ALA A 95 -21.17 -19.66 -0.61
C ALA A 95 -22.42 -19.30 -1.45
N ASP A 96 -22.27 -19.17 -2.78
CA ASP A 96 -23.33 -18.70 -3.66
C ASP A 96 -24.49 -19.72 -3.75
N PRO A 97 -25.74 -19.33 -3.45
CA PRO A 97 -26.91 -20.19 -3.63
C PRO A 97 -27.02 -20.80 -5.04
N TYR A 98 -26.56 -20.11 -6.08
CA TYR A 98 -26.56 -20.67 -7.43
C TYR A 98 -25.57 -21.83 -7.60
N VAL A 99 -24.40 -21.77 -6.95
CA VAL A 99 -23.42 -22.86 -6.95
C VAL A 99 -23.91 -24.01 -6.10
N LEU A 100 -24.40 -23.72 -4.89
CA LEU A 100 -24.88 -24.74 -3.96
C LEU A 100 -26.08 -25.53 -4.47
N ASN A 101 -26.94 -24.92 -5.30
CA ASN A 101 -28.15 -25.55 -5.83
C ASN A 101 -28.02 -25.97 -7.31
N GLY A 102 -26.81 -26.01 -7.86
CA GLY A 102 -26.55 -26.56 -9.21
C GLY A 102 -27.04 -25.70 -10.38
N VAL A 103 -27.41 -24.43 -10.13
CA VAL A 103 -27.68 -23.45 -11.20
C VAL A 103 -26.38 -23.13 -11.93
N VAL A 104 -25.28 -23.01 -11.17
CA VAL A 104 -23.92 -22.91 -11.69
C VAL A 104 -23.32 -24.32 -11.71
N THR A 105 -22.97 -24.79 -12.90
CA THR A 105 -22.36 -26.11 -13.13
C THR A 105 -20.84 -26.07 -13.01
N GLY A 106 -20.24 -24.90 -13.15
CA GLY A 106 -18.80 -24.68 -12.97
C GLY A 106 -18.47 -23.21 -12.77
N TRP A 107 -17.40 -22.95 -12.04
CA TRP A 107 -16.88 -21.59 -11.86
C TRP A 107 -15.35 -21.58 -11.89
N SER A 108 -14.78 -20.45 -12.33
CA SER A 108 -13.34 -20.21 -12.29
C SER A 108 -13.05 -18.76 -11.96
N VAL A 109 -11.90 -18.53 -11.32
CA VAL A 109 -11.42 -17.19 -10.99
C VAL A 109 -10.18 -16.88 -11.83
N ARG A 110 -10.16 -15.70 -12.44
CA ARG A 110 -9.04 -15.27 -13.28
C ARG A 110 -8.65 -13.82 -12.96
N GLN A 111 -7.37 -13.60 -12.73
CA GLN A 111 -6.83 -12.25 -12.60
C GLN A 111 -7.04 -11.47 -13.91
N TRP A 112 -7.55 -10.25 -13.80
CA TRP A 112 -7.76 -9.33 -14.91
C TRP A 112 -7.07 -7.99 -14.61
N SER A 113 -6.03 -7.71 -15.39
CA SER A 113 -5.29 -6.46 -15.33
C SER A 113 -6.02 -5.38 -16.12
N ILE A 114 -6.59 -4.39 -15.42
CA ILE A 114 -7.29 -3.27 -16.05
C ILE A 114 -6.27 -2.26 -16.60
N THR A 115 -6.22 -2.12 -17.92
CA THR A 115 -5.34 -1.14 -18.60
C THR A 115 -6.03 0.22 -18.81
N VAL A 116 -7.33 0.20 -19.09
CA VAL A 116 -8.14 1.39 -19.38
C VAL A 116 -9.48 1.24 -18.67
N SER A 117 -9.97 2.30 -18.03
CA SER A 117 -11.30 2.32 -17.40
C SER A 117 -11.86 3.74 -17.42
N ALA A 118 -13.11 3.88 -17.86
CA ALA A 118 -13.90 5.10 -17.66
C ALA A 118 -14.58 5.10 -16.27
N VAL A 119 -14.67 3.94 -15.62
CA VAL A 119 -15.28 3.79 -14.29
C VAL A 119 -14.23 4.05 -13.22
N LYS A 120 -14.59 4.86 -12.23
CA LYS A 120 -13.77 5.07 -11.04
C LYS A 120 -13.89 3.84 -10.13
N LEU A 121 -12.87 2.98 -10.19
CA LEU A 121 -12.75 1.86 -9.26
C LEU A 121 -12.45 2.40 -7.85
N PRO A 122 -12.98 1.76 -6.78
CA PRO A 122 -12.69 2.18 -5.43
C PRO A 122 -11.17 2.21 -5.18
N ALA A 123 -10.71 3.20 -4.43
CA ALA A 123 -9.33 3.22 -3.97
C ALA A 123 -9.16 2.05 -3.00
N ILE A 124 -8.23 1.14 -3.29
CA ILE A 124 -7.73 0.24 -2.26
C ILE A 124 -7.06 1.15 -1.24
N ALA A 125 -7.50 1.12 0.01
CA ALA A 125 -6.87 1.90 1.06
C ALA A 125 -5.37 1.55 1.04
N PRO A 126 -4.48 2.56 0.97
CA PRO A 126 -3.05 2.29 1.00
C PRO A 126 -2.72 1.54 2.30
N PHE A 127 -1.72 0.67 2.24
CA PHE A 127 -1.21 0.03 3.44
C PHE A 127 -0.75 1.12 4.42
N GLU A 128 -1.42 1.24 5.57
CA GLU A 128 -1.00 2.15 6.62
C GLU A 128 0.26 1.59 7.29
N ALA A 129 1.40 2.16 6.94
CA ALA A 129 2.67 1.77 7.51
C ALA A 129 2.70 2.04 9.03
N ALA A 130 3.12 1.04 9.80
CA ALA A 130 3.34 1.14 11.24
C ALA A 130 4.64 0.46 11.64
N TYR A 131 5.16 0.76 12.83
CA TYR A 131 6.38 0.15 13.37
C TYR A 131 6.19 -1.31 13.81
N GLU A 132 4.95 -1.74 14.03
CA GLU A 132 4.61 -3.12 14.34
C GLU A 132 4.39 -3.95 13.07
N TRP A 133 4.65 -5.25 13.15
CA TRP A 133 4.40 -6.17 12.05
C TRP A 133 2.91 -6.28 11.76
N GLN A 134 2.54 -5.94 10.53
CA GLN A 134 1.18 -6.06 10.04
C GLN A 134 1.10 -7.02 8.87
N ARG A 135 0.01 -7.76 8.79
CA ARG A 135 -0.27 -8.67 7.68
C ARG A 135 -0.48 -7.86 6.40
N ILE A 136 0.11 -8.33 5.31
CA ILE A 136 -0.11 -7.80 3.97
C ILE A 136 -1.18 -8.65 3.30
N GLU A 137 -2.28 -8.02 2.91
CA GLU A 137 -3.31 -8.70 2.13
C GLU A 137 -2.86 -8.85 0.66
N PRO A 138 -3.24 -9.94 -0.03
CA PRO A 138 -2.90 -10.14 -1.43
C PRO A 138 -3.36 -8.97 -2.31
N GLY A 139 -2.47 -8.47 -3.16
CA GLY A 139 -2.76 -7.37 -4.08
C GLY A 139 -2.63 -5.96 -3.48
N VAL A 140 -2.28 -5.84 -2.20
CA VAL A 140 -1.94 -4.54 -1.58
C VAL A 140 -0.60 -4.05 -2.12
N THR A 141 -0.56 -2.77 -2.53
CA THR A 141 0.69 -2.10 -2.87
C THR A 141 1.33 -1.53 -1.60
N LEU A 142 2.59 -1.88 -1.36
CA LEU A 142 3.33 -1.39 -0.21
C LEU A 142 4.08 -0.09 -0.53
N PRO A 143 4.10 0.87 0.42
CA PRO A 143 5.05 1.97 0.38
C PRO A 143 6.50 1.46 0.27
N PRO A 144 7.37 2.17 -0.48
CA PRO A 144 8.79 1.81 -0.54
C PRO A 144 9.46 2.01 0.84
N GLY A 145 10.50 1.22 1.11
CA GLY A 145 11.31 1.36 2.32
C GLY A 145 10.78 0.64 3.56
N LEU A 146 9.72 -0.18 3.44
CA LEU A 146 9.26 -1.06 4.52
C LEU A 146 10.13 -2.31 4.65
N ASP A 147 10.28 -2.80 5.88
CA ASP A 147 10.73 -4.17 6.12
C ASP A 147 9.59 -5.11 5.68
N VAL A 148 9.89 -6.06 4.80
CA VAL A 148 8.93 -7.09 4.36
C VAL A 148 9.44 -8.45 4.74
N GLU A 149 8.62 -9.21 5.45
CA GLU A 149 8.86 -10.60 5.74
C GLU A 149 8.03 -11.47 4.80
N LEU A 150 8.74 -12.30 4.03
CA LEU A 150 8.17 -13.25 3.07
C LEU A 150 8.47 -14.67 3.55
N PRO A 151 7.54 -15.32 4.26
CA PRO A 151 7.74 -16.69 4.73
C PRO A 151 7.90 -17.64 3.53
N LEU A 152 8.95 -18.47 3.56
CA LEU A 152 9.22 -19.46 2.51
C LEU A 152 8.24 -20.64 2.51
N ASP A 153 7.51 -20.82 3.62
CA ASP A 153 6.50 -21.87 3.83
C ASP A 153 5.10 -21.48 3.31
N GLY A 154 4.98 -20.32 2.64
CA GLY A 154 3.70 -19.79 2.18
C GLY A 154 2.86 -19.15 3.29
N GLY A 155 3.46 -18.91 4.46
CA GLY A 155 2.85 -18.12 5.53
C GLY A 155 2.46 -16.71 5.10
N ALA A 156 1.63 -16.05 5.91
CA ALA A 156 1.15 -14.71 5.61
C ALA A 156 2.32 -13.70 5.54
N GLN A 157 2.40 -12.95 4.44
CA GLN A 157 3.38 -11.88 4.28
C GLN A 157 3.11 -10.78 5.30
N ARG A 158 4.18 -10.18 5.84
CA ARG A 158 4.09 -9.09 6.82
C ARG A 158 4.97 -7.91 6.43
N ALA A 159 4.54 -6.70 6.78
CA ALA A 159 5.33 -5.49 6.62
C ALA A 159 5.31 -4.62 7.87
N ARG A 160 6.39 -3.86 8.07
CA ARG A 160 6.49 -2.78 9.07
C ARG A 160 7.46 -1.69 8.60
N ILE A 161 7.40 -0.55 9.27
CA ILE A 161 8.45 0.48 9.18
C ILE A 161 9.72 -0.06 9.83
N PRO A 162 10.90 0.10 9.20
CA PRO A 162 12.16 -0.28 9.83
C PRO A 162 12.35 0.43 11.16
N GLN A 163 12.89 -0.28 12.16
CA GLN A 163 13.16 0.29 13.49
C GLN A 163 14.10 1.50 13.42
N ARG A 164 14.97 1.52 12.40
CA ARG A 164 15.84 2.64 12.04
C ARG A 164 15.83 2.81 10.54
N TRP A 165 15.64 4.04 10.06
CA TRP A 165 15.65 4.36 8.65
C TRP A 165 16.31 5.71 8.40
N GLN A 166 16.75 5.95 7.17
CA GLN A 166 17.44 7.18 6.80
C GLN A 166 16.47 8.19 6.21
N LEU A 167 16.26 9.29 6.93
CA LEU A 167 15.58 10.47 6.42
C LEU A 167 16.52 11.24 5.50
N GLN A 168 16.04 11.60 4.30
CA GLN A 168 16.78 12.46 3.36
C GLN A 168 15.91 13.63 2.90
N VAL A 169 16.24 14.83 3.35
CA VAL A 169 15.52 16.08 3.06
C VAL A 169 16.43 17.04 2.31
N TRP A 170 15.87 17.79 1.36
CA TRP A 170 16.58 18.85 0.66
C TRP A 170 16.43 20.16 1.43
N LEU A 171 17.54 20.86 1.68
CA LEU A 171 17.56 22.10 2.46
C LEU A 171 17.76 23.37 1.59
N GLY A 172 17.84 23.22 0.27
CA GLY A 172 18.15 24.30 -0.67
C GLY A 172 19.51 24.13 -1.34
N ASP A 173 19.78 24.93 -2.37
CA ASP A 173 20.99 24.82 -3.19
C ASP A 173 22.29 25.04 -2.39
N GLU A 174 22.23 25.88 -1.34
CA GLU A 174 23.39 26.22 -0.50
C GLU A 174 23.82 25.06 0.41
N TRP A 175 22.87 24.30 0.95
CA TRP A 175 23.13 23.28 1.98
C TRP A 175 22.92 21.83 1.50
N GLY A 176 22.27 21.66 0.35
CA GLY A 176 22.07 20.36 -0.28
C GLY A 176 21.14 19.42 0.50
N TYR A 177 21.46 18.12 0.47
CA TYR A 177 20.66 17.10 1.17
C TYR A 177 21.17 16.83 2.58
N LEU A 178 20.29 16.98 3.57
CA LEU A 178 20.48 16.43 4.91
C LEU A 178 20.17 14.93 4.88
N ARG A 179 21.02 14.12 5.52
CA ARG A 179 20.77 12.71 5.79
C ARG A 179 20.83 12.46 7.29
N LYS A 180 19.72 12.05 7.90
CA LYS A 180 19.63 11.74 9.33
C LYS A 180 19.06 10.35 9.54
N GLN A 181 19.67 9.57 10.43
CA GLN A 181 19.06 8.33 10.92
C GLN A 181 17.94 8.67 11.89
N VAL A 182 16.77 8.08 11.67
CA VAL A 182 15.56 8.34 12.45
C VAL A 182 14.95 7.04 12.95
N THR A 183 14.25 7.13 14.09
CA THR A 183 13.54 6.03 14.74
C THR A 183 12.11 6.48 15.08
N ARG A 184 11.28 5.58 15.64
CA ARG A 184 9.92 5.93 16.07
C ARG A 184 9.88 7.07 17.10
N GLU A 185 10.91 7.16 17.95
CA GLU A 185 11.04 8.11 19.06
C GLU A 185 11.73 9.42 18.67
N THR A 186 12.32 9.50 17.48
CA THR A 186 13.00 10.72 17.03
C THR A 186 12.01 11.87 16.98
N THR A 187 12.36 12.99 17.60
CA THR A 187 11.48 14.17 17.72
C THR A 187 11.71 15.17 16.59
N VAL A 188 10.76 16.09 16.42
CA VAL A 188 10.91 17.23 15.49
C VAL A 188 12.11 18.09 15.87
N ALA A 189 12.33 18.34 17.16
CA ALA A 189 13.49 19.08 17.65
C ALA A 189 14.81 18.45 17.19
N GLU A 190 14.97 17.14 17.30
CA GLU A 190 16.18 16.42 16.88
C GLU A 190 16.41 16.47 15.36
N ILE A 191 15.34 16.59 14.57
CA ILE A 191 15.44 16.73 13.11
C ILE A 191 15.85 18.16 12.75
N ARG A 192 15.22 19.16 13.38
CA ARG A 192 15.54 20.58 13.16
C ARG A 192 16.96 20.92 13.63
N ASP A 193 17.39 20.40 14.77
CA ASP A 193 18.76 20.56 15.29
C ASP A 193 19.81 19.96 14.33
N ALA A 194 19.52 18.79 13.75
CA ALA A 194 20.38 18.20 12.74
C ALA A 194 20.46 19.05 11.46
N ALA A 195 19.34 19.65 11.03
CA ALA A 195 19.33 20.58 9.90
C ALA A 195 20.10 21.87 10.22
N ALA A 196 19.93 22.43 11.42
CA ALA A 196 20.63 23.61 11.91
C ALA A 196 22.15 23.38 11.94
N THR A 197 22.58 22.24 12.50
CA THR A 197 23.98 21.82 12.55
C THR A 197 24.56 21.60 11.15
N HIS A 198 23.82 20.95 10.25
CA HIS A 198 24.25 20.71 8.87
C HIS A 198 24.43 22.01 8.07
N ALA A 199 23.54 22.98 8.28
CA ALA A 199 23.61 24.27 7.60
C ALA A 199 24.51 25.30 8.31
N GLY A 200 24.97 25.02 9.54
CA GLY A 200 25.75 25.96 10.35
C GLY A 200 24.96 27.19 10.78
N VAL A 201 23.64 27.07 10.94
CA VAL A 201 22.72 28.16 11.31
C VAL A 201 22.07 27.90 12.67
N PRO A 202 21.66 28.94 13.41
CA PRO A 202 20.89 28.73 14.64
C PRO A 202 19.54 28.06 14.36
N LEU A 203 19.07 27.25 15.31
CA LEU A 203 17.79 26.52 15.24
C LEU A 203 16.59 27.42 14.91
N SER A 204 16.61 28.67 15.37
CA SER A 204 15.56 29.67 15.09
C SER A 204 15.37 30.00 13.61
N ARG A 205 16.33 29.64 12.75
CA ARG A 205 16.25 29.83 11.29
C ARG A 205 15.70 28.62 10.56
N VAL A 206 15.62 27.47 11.21
CA VAL A 206 15.15 26.22 10.62
C VAL A 206 13.68 26.04 10.96
N SER A 207 12.83 25.95 9.93
CA SER A 207 11.43 25.56 10.08
C SER A 207 11.16 24.25 9.38
N LEU A 208 10.46 23.35 10.08
CA LEU A 208 9.95 22.10 9.50
C LEU A 208 8.45 22.23 9.30
N THR A 209 7.97 21.97 8.09
CA THR A 209 6.54 22.02 7.78
C THR A 209 6.12 20.79 7.00
N PHE A 210 4.84 20.45 7.06
CA PHE A 210 4.25 19.45 6.18
C PHE A 210 3.40 20.17 5.12
N GLY A 211 3.55 19.78 3.85
CA GLY A 211 2.70 20.22 2.77
C GLY A 211 1.22 20.04 3.09
N GLY A 212 0.40 21.02 2.71
CA GLY A 212 -1.06 21.00 2.95
C GLY A 212 -1.59 21.99 3.98
N GLY A 213 -0.79 22.96 4.43
CA GLY A 213 -1.27 24.09 5.25
C GLY A 213 -1.33 23.81 6.77
N GLY A 214 -0.70 22.73 7.23
CA GLY A 214 -0.44 22.55 8.66
C GLY A 214 0.70 23.46 9.11
N GLY A 215 0.54 24.12 10.26
CA GLY A 215 1.63 24.86 10.90
C GLY A 215 2.83 23.98 11.26
N GLU A 216 3.90 24.61 11.72
CA GLU A 216 5.07 23.89 12.24
C GLU A 216 4.63 22.95 13.39
N PRO A 217 4.90 21.64 13.30
CA PRO A 217 4.55 20.69 14.36
C PRO A 217 5.34 21.02 15.63
N ASP A 218 4.76 20.66 16.78
CA ASP A 218 5.42 20.83 18.07
C ASP A 218 6.73 20.04 18.14
N ASP A 219 7.74 20.63 18.77
CA ASP A 219 9.12 20.13 18.80
C ASP A 219 9.24 18.79 19.54
N ASP A 220 8.34 18.55 20.50
CA ASP A 220 8.26 17.31 21.29
C ASP A 220 7.58 16.16 20.54
N LYS A 221 6.92 16.42 19.40
CA LYS A 221 6.21 15.38 18.66
C LYS A 221 7.21 14.42 18.01
N THR A 222 6.90 13.13 18.15
CA THR A 222 7.72 12.07 17.56
C THR A 222 7.38 11.81 16.09
N VAL A 223 8.34 11.21 15.39
CA VAL A 223 8.20 10.72 14.02
C VAL A 223 6.99 9.77 13.86
N GLU A 224 6.68 8.95 14.87
CA GLU A 224 5.51 8.08 14.87
C GLU A 224 4.19 8.85 14.99
N GLU A 225 4.08 9.76 15.97
CA GLU A 225 2.86 10.55 16.18
C GLU A 225 2.50 11.40 14.96
N LEU A 226 3.51 11.89 14.24
CA LEU A 226 3.32 12.70 13.03
C LEU A 226 3.13 11.85 11.77
N ARG A 227 3.20 10.51 11.87
CA ARG A 227 3.19 9.57 10.75
C ARG A 227 4.22 9.95 9.67
N PHE A 228 5.39 10.38 10.12
CA PHE A 228 6.39 11.04 9.28
C PHE A 228 6.88 10.14 8.13
N PHE A 229 6.98 8.82 8.35
CA PHE A 229 7.36 7.86 7.31
C PHE A 229 6.41 7.89 6.11
N SER A 230 5.10 7.83 6.36
CA SER A 230 4.07 7.86 5.30
C SER A 230 3.98 9.23 4.61
N ARG A 231 4.32 10.29 5.33
CA ARG A 231 4.22 11.69 4.87
C ARG A 231 5.55 12.28 4.43
N MET A 232 6.61 11.47 4.26
CA MET A 232 7.96 12.01 4.04
C MET A 232 8.07 12.89 2.78
N HIS A 233 7.20 12.66 1.80
CA HIS A 233 7.16 13.42 0.55
C HIS A 233 6.51 14.80 0.70
N GLU A 234 5.77 15.03 1.79
CA GLU A 234 5.17 16.31 2.16
C GLU A 234 6.11 17.13 3.07
N VAL A 235 7.16 16.53 3.61
CA VAL A 235 8.06 17.19 4.57
C VAL A 235 8.92 18.19 3.83
N ASP A 236 8.79 19.46 4.21
CA ASP A 236 9.64 20.56 3.77
C ASP A 236 10.40 21.13 4.97
N VAL A 237 11.72 21.21 4.83
CA VAL A 237 12.58 21.87 5.83
C VAL A 237 13.22 23.06 5.15
N SER A 238 12.82 24.24 5.60
CA SER A 238 13.26 25.51 5.04
C SER A 238 14.15 26.26 6.04
N ILE A 239 15.15 26.94 5.49
CA ILE A 239 16.08 27.77 6.25
C ILE A 239 15.85 29.22 5.84
N LYS A 240 15.46 30.08 6.78
CA LYS A 240 15.23 31.50 6.51
C LYS A 240 16.56 32.24 6.28
N ALA A 241 16.60 33.13 5.28
CA ALA A 241 17.75 33.99 5.00
C ALA A 241 17.98 35.02 6.13
N GLN A 242 19.22 35.47 6.31
CA GLN A 242 19.52 36.61 7.19
C GLN A 242 18.99 37.89 6.53
N HIS A 243 18.21 38.66 7.29
CA HIS A 243 17.94 40.06 6.98
C HIS A 243 19.15 40.92 7.35
#